data_AF-A0A3D4UYS1-F1
#
_entry.id   AF-A0A3D4UYS1-F1
#
_cell.length_a   1.000
_cell.length_b   1.000
_cell.length_c   1.000
_cell.angle_alpha   90.00
_cell.angle_beta   90.00
_cell.angle_gamma   90.00
#
_symmetry.space_group_name_H-M   'P 1'
#
loop_
_entity.id
_entity.type
_entity.pdbx_description
1 polymer ?
#
loop_
_entity_poly.entity_id
_entity_poly.type
_entity_poly.pdbx_seq_one_letter_code
_entity_poly.pdbx_strand_id
1 'polypeptide(L)'
;MAVYNNNTGPGLGSVGSYQVSGKPFAQTVTSSPVTFPSVTRWVKIINLHNADTNVGFSSAGVGGSNYFTVKQDTQTEPLELKVTELHFSVTNAAITVVAGLTGIDVGEIDDNWSGEPGVG
;
A
#
# COMPACT_ATOMS: atom_id res chain seq x y z
N MET A 1 37.47 13.71 -11.58
CA MET A 1 36.63 12.55 -11.25
C MET A 1 35.18 12.98 -11.37
N ALA A 2 34.45 12.53 -12.39
CA ALA A 2 33.02 12.78 -12.47
C ALA A 2 32.33 11.90 -11.42
N VAL A 3 31.63 12.53 -10.48
CA VAL A 3 30.78 11.81 -9.53
C VAL A 3 29.51 11.46 -10.28
N TYR A 4 29.29 10.18 -10.55
CA TYR A 4 28.04 9.70 -11.12
C TYR A 4 27.00 9.69 -9.99
N ASN A 5 25.98 10.55 -10.10
CA ASN A 5 24.78 10.43 -9.28
C ASN A 5 23.98 9.24 -9.84
N ASN A 6 24.12 8.08 -9.21
CA ASN A 6 23.45 6.84 -9.58
C ASN A 6 22.00 6.75 -9.07
N ASN A 7 21.35 7.86 -8.69
CA ASN A 7 19.91 7.81 -8.45
C ASN A 7 19.13 7.89 -9.78
N THR A 8 19.04 6.75 -10.47
CA THR A 8 18.25 6.58 -11.70
C THR A 8 16.81 6.16 -11.42
N GLY A 9 16.38 6.17 -10.16
CA GLY A 9 15.03 5.87 -9.75
C GLY A 9 14.08 7.04 -10.02
N PRO A 10 12.83 6.78 -10.42
CA PRO A 10 11.82 7.83 -10.44
C PRO A 10 11.51 8.34 -9.02
N GLY A 11 11.75 9.64 -8.77
CA GLY A 11 11.43 10.30 -7.49
C GLY A 11 10.12 11.11 -7.50
N LEU A 12 9.90 11.91 -6.45
CA LEU A 12 8.74 12.81 -6.23
C LEU A 12 8.34 13.73 -7.41
N GLY A 13 9.22 13.95 -8.39
CA GLY A 13 8.96 14.77 -9.60
C GLY A 13 8.65 13.99 -10.88
N SER A 14 8.71 12.65 -10.88
CA SER A 14 8.62 11.85 -12.12
C SER A 14 7.18 11.42 -12.43
N VAL A 15 6.33 12.36 -12.86
CA VAL A 15 4.88 12.13 -13.09
C VAL A 15 4.58 10.87 -13.93
N GLY A 16 5.34 10.62 -14.98
CA GLY A 16 5.12 9.46 -15.87
C GLY A 16 5.36 8.10 -15.20
N SER A 17 6.31 8.01 -14.26
CA SER A 17 6.60 6.78 -13.54
C SER A 17 5.49 6.38 -12.54
N TYR A 18 4.72 7.36 -12.07
CA TYR A 18 3.53 7.13 -11.24
C TYR A 18 2.33 6.61 -12.05
N GLN A 19 2.36 6.71 -13.38
CA GLN A 19 1.25 6.29 -14.24
C GLN A 19 1.37 4.83 -14.71
N VAL A 20 2.55 4.20 -14.59
CA VAL A 20 2.79 2.85 -15.10
C VAL A 20 2.91 1.85 -13.96
N SER A 21 2.03 0.85 -13.98
CA SER A 21 2.15 -0.36 -13.16
C SER A 21 3.12 -1.32 -13.85
N GLY A 22 4.35 -1.41 -13.36
CA GLY A 22 5.41 -2.21 -13.97
C GLY A 22 5.65 -3.55 -13.31
N LYS A 23 5.19 -3.75 -12.06
CA LYS A 23 5.51 -4.95 -11.28
C LYS A 23 4.26 -5.49 -10.56
N PRO A 24 3.81 -6.72 -10.87
CA PRO A 24 2.69 -7.33 -10.16
C PRO A 24 3.11 -7.76 -8.75
N PHE A 25 2.19 -7.61 -7.80
CA PHE A 25 2.32 -8.08 -6.43
C PHE A 25 1.05 -8.83 -6.03
N ALA A 26 1.21 -9.98 -5.39
CA ALA A 26 0.11 -10.74 -4.82
C ALA A 26 0.58 -11.48 -3.57
N GLN A 27 -0.14 -11.34 -2.46
CA GLN A 27 0.17 -12.02 -1.21
C GLN A 27 -1.10 -12.29 -0.42
N THR A 28 -1.24 -13.51 0.11
CA THR A 28 -2.19 -13.80 1.19
C THR A 28 -1.49 -13.54 2.52
N VAL A 29 -2.09 -12.66 3.32
CA VAL A 29 -1.46 -12.06 4.49
C VAL A 29 -2.23 -12.50 5.73
N THR A 30 -1.50 -13.07 6.68
CA THR A 30 -2.04 -13.50 7.98
C THR A 30 -1.61 -12.56 9.10
N SER A 31 -0.84 -11.52 8.81
CA SER A 31 -0.41 -10.52 9.78
C SER A 31 -0.32 -9.13 9.14
N SER A 32 -0.48 -8.11 9.98
CA SER A 32 -0.34 -6.69 9.64
C SER A 32 1.01 -6.18 10.17
N PRO A 33 1.73 -5.28 9.47
CA PRO A 33 1.39 -4.69 8.18
C PRO A 33 1.82 -5.54 6.98
N VAL A 34 1.28 -5.18 5.81
CA VAL A 34 1.74 -5.66 4.51
C VAL A 34 2.58 -4.58 3.87
N THR A 35 3.87 -4.81 3.78
CA THR A 35 4.83 -3.88 3.18
C THR A 35 5.04 -4.16 1.70
N PHE A 36 4.99 -3.14 0.87
CA PHE A 36 5.28 -3.26 -0.55
C PHE A 36 6.76 -2.99 -0.86
N PRO A 37 7.37 -3.71 -1.82
CA PRO A 37 8.74 -3.44 -2.25
C PRO A 37 8.94 -2.08 -2.94
N SER A 38 7.88 -1.53 -3.53
CA SER A 38 7.86 -0.23 -4.21
C SER A 38 6.45 0.37 -4.12
N VAL A 39 6.32 1.66 -4.38
CA VAL A 39 5.05 2.39 -4.22
C VAL A 39 3.98 1.82 -5.15
N THR A 40 2.78 1.59 -4.64
CA THR A 40 1.66 1.10 -5.46
C THR A 40 1.17 2.15 -6.47
N ARG A 41 0.71 1.71 -7.64
CA ARG A 41 -0.19 2.49 -8.51
C ARG A 41 -1.64 2.22 -8.13
N TRP A 42 -1.93 0.96 -7.81
CA TRP A 42 -3.24 0.52 -7.35
C TRP A 42 -3.10 -0.69 -6.44
N VAL A 43 -4.12 -0.88 -5.60
CA VAL A 43 -4.24 -2.05 -4.72
C VAL A 43 -5.67 -2.57 -4.70
N LYS A 44 -5.82 -3.88 -4.61
CA LYS A 44 -7.08 -4.59 -4.45
C LYS A 44 -6.97 -5.52 -3.25
N ILE A 45 -7.98 -5.49 -2.39
CA ILE A 45 -8.04 -6.29 -1.19
C ILE A 45 -9.20 -7.28 -1.32
N ILE A 46 -8.93 -8.55 -1.03
CA ILE A 46 -9.91 -9.64 -1.05
C ILE A 46 -9.97 -10.18 0.37
N ASN A 47 -11.12 -10.07 1.01
CA ASN A 47 -11.35 -10.58 2.35
C ASN A 47 -11.99 -11.96 2.28
N LEU A 48 -11.18 -13.01 2.45
CA LEU A 48 -11.65 -14.41 2.58
C LEU A 48 -11.74 -14.84 4.06
N HIS A 49 -11.65 -13.90 4.98
CA HIS A 49 -11.80 -14.14 6.41
C HIS A 49 -13.29 -14.18 6.79
N ASN A 50 -13.60 -14.88 7.88
CA ASN A 50 -14.96 -15.06 8.38
C ASN A 50 -15.48 -13.87 9.21
N ALA A 51 -14.95 -12.67 8.97
CA ALA A 51 -15.38 -11.45 9.61
C ALA A 51 -15.03 -10.22 8.76
N ASP A 52 -15.78 -9.15 8.97
CA ASP A 52 -15.47 -7.84 8.42
C ASP A 52 -14.10 -7.37 8.94
N THR A 53 -13.32 -6.76 8.05
CA THR A 53 -11.95 -6.30 8.36
C THR A 53 -11.81 -4.83 8.04
N ASN A 54 -11.28 -4.06 8.98
CA ASN A 54 -10.90 -2.68 8.73
C ASN A 54 -9.51 -2.64 8.12
N VAL A 55 -9.38 -1.86 7.05
CA VAL A 55 -8.14 -1.61 6.33
C VAL A 55 -7.83 -0.13 6.47
N GLY A 56 -6.59 0.17 6.85
CA GLY A 56 -6.08 1.53 6.93
C GLY A 56 -4.68 1.58 6.33
N PHE A 57 -4.20 2.80 6.11
CA PHE A 57 -2.89 2.98 5.49
C PHE A 57 -1.77 3.02 6.53
N SER A 58 -2.08 3.31 7.80
CA SER A 58 -1.15 3.25 8.94
C SER A 58 -1.71 2.44 10.12
N SER A 59 -0.83 2.05 11.03
CA SER A 59 -1.21 1.38 12.28
C SER A 59 -2.12 2.27 13.15
N ALA A 60 -1.84 3.57 13.20
CA ALA A 60 -2.66 4.55 13.89
C ALA A 60 -4.03 4.74 13.22
N GLY A 61 -4.09 4.66 11.89
CA GLY A 61 -5.35 4.78 11.15
C GLY A 61 -6.32 3.65 11.48
N VAL A 62 -5.81 2.41 11.45
CA VAL A 62 -6.58 1.20 11.82
C VAL A 62 -6.99 1.18 13.29
N GLY A 63 -6.09 1.60 14.19
CA GLY A 63 -6.38 1.66 15.63
C GLY A 63 -7.31 2.82 16.03
N GLY A 64 -7.44 3.83 15.17
CA GLY A 64 -8.28 5.02 15.38
C GLY A 64 -9.59 4.94 14.62
N SER A 65 -9.85 5.92 13.76
CA SER A 65 -11.08 6.05 12.95
C SER A 65 -10.81 6.24 11.46
N ASN A 66 -9.55 6.14 11.04
CA ASN A 66 -9.11 6.44 9.68
C ASN A 66 -8.87 5.11 8.96
N TYR A 67 -9.97 4.43 8.67
CA TYR A 67 -10.00 3.14 8.01
C TYR A 67 -11.29 3.00 7.20
N PHE A 68 -11.30 2.03 6.29
CA PHE A 68 -12.52 1.57 5.63
C PHE A 68 -12.72 0.08 5.88
N THR A 69 -13.96 -0.39 5.83
CA THR A 69 -14.29 -1.78 6.11
C THR A 69 -14.46 -2.58 4.82
N VAL A 70 -13.76 -3.70 4.72
CA VAL A 70 -13.98 -4.72 3.70
C VAL A 70 -14.78 -5.85 4.34
N LYS A 71 -15.99 -6.08 3.83
CA LYS A 71 -16.90 -7.10 4.39
C LYS A 71 -16.34 -8.50 4.19
N GLN A 72 -16.72 -9.42 5.08
CA GLN A 72 -16.46 -10.85 4.91
C GLN A 72 -16.88 -11.32 3.51
N ASP A 73 -16.07 -12.20 2.91
CA ASP A 73 -16.31 -12.83 1.61
C ASP A 73 -16.53 -11.84 0.45
N THR A 74 -15.96 -10.63 0.58
CA THR A 74 -16.00 -9.59 -0.46
C THR A 74 -14.61 -9.14 -0.87
N GLN A 75 -14.57 -8.36 -1.94
CA GLN A 75 -13.36 -7.72 -2.44
C GLN A 75 -13.64 -6.25 -2.71
N THR A 76 -12.58 -5.44 -2.65
CA THR A 76 -12.63 -4.06 -3.12
C THR A 76 -12.56 -4.01 -4.64
N GLU A 77 -13.04 -2.90 -5.21
CA GLU A 77 -12.56 -2.46 -6.52
C GLU A 77 -11.07 -2.07 -6.41
N PRO A 78 -10.33 -1.99 -7.54
CA PRO A 78 -8.97 -1.48 -7.54
C PRO A 78 -8.94 -0.04 -7.00
N LEU A 79 -8.27 0.14 -5.87
CA LEU A 79 -8.03 1.44 -5.25
C LEU A 79 -6.79 2.04 -5.90
N GLU A 80 -6.94 3.14 -6.64
CA GLU A 80 -5.82 3.85 -7.30
C GLU A 80 -5.09 4.75 -6.31
N LEU A 81 -4.36 4.13 -5.38
CA LEU A 81 -3.65 4.80 -4.31
C LEU A 81 -2.16 4.49 -4.38
N LYS A 82 -1.37 5.50 -3.97
CA LYS A 82 0.08 5.39 -3.78
C LYS A 82 0.36 5.11 -2.32
N VAL A 83 0.65 3.87 -1.99
CA VAL A 83 0.94 3.42 -0.63
C VAL A 83 2.17 2.55 -0.61
N THR A 84 2.84 2.53 0.53
CA THR A 84 4.04 1.71 0.80
C THR A 84 3.73 0.56 1.76
N GLU A 85 2.63 0.69 2.51
CA GLU A 85 2.12 -0.34 3.40
C GLU A 85 0.59 -0.32 3.50
N LEU A 86 0.02 -1.44 3.95
CA LEU A 86 -1.37 -1.58 4.38
C LEU A 86 -1.43 -2.19 5.76
N HIS A 87 -2.39 -1.73 6.56
CA HIS A 87 -2.65 -2.24 7.89
C HIS A 87 -4.07 -2.80 7.98
N PHE A 88 -4.24 -3.82 8.84
CA PHE A 88 -5.48 -4.54 9.03
C PHE A 88 -5.83 -4.62 10.52
N SER A 89 -7.12 -4.48 10.87
CA SER A 89 -7.56 -4.56 12.27
C SER A 89 -7.51 -5.97 12.85
N VAL A 90 -7.44 -6.99 11.98
CA VAL A 90 -7.44 -8.39 12.36
C VAL A 90 -6.05 -8.99 12.20
N THR A 91 -5.66 -9.81 13.17
CA THR A 91 -4.49 -10.67 13.08
C THR A 91 -4.94 -12.09 12.70
N ASN A 92 -4.18 -12.78 11.87
CA ASN A 92 -4.44 -14.15 11.42
C ASN A 92 -5.69 -14.32 10.54
N ALA A 93 -5.95 -13.33 9.67
CA ALA A 93 -7.04 -13.38 8.69
C ALA A 93 -6.56 -13.92 7.34
N ALA A 94 -7.47 -14.49 6.54
CA ALA A 94 -7.19 -14.89 5.16
C ALA A 94 -7.44 -13.71 4.22
N ILE A 95 -6.65 -12.65 4.32
CA ILE A 95 -6.75 -11.50 3.42
C ILE A 95 -5.79 -11.70 2.26
N THR A 96 -6.25 -11.52 1.02
CA THR A 96 -5.38 -11.52 -0.15
C THR A 96 -5.27 -10.10 -0.70
N VAL A 97 -4.04 -9.62 -0.83
CA VAL A 97 -3.72 -8.32 -1.42
C VAL A 97 -3.15 -8.54 -2.80
N VAL A 98 -3.69 -7.85 -3.79
CA VAL A 98 -3.14 -7.78 -5.14
C VAL A 98 -2.85 -6.33 -5.46
N ALA A 99 -1.65 -6.01 -5.94
CA ALA A 99 -1.27 -4.65 -6.26
C ALA A 99 -0.46 -4.58 -7.56
N GLY A 100 -0.58 -3.44 -8.24
CA GLY A 100 0.33 -3.06 -9.30
C GLY A 100 1.32 -2.04 -8.76
N LEU A 101 2.58 -2.42 -8.65
CA LEU A 101 3.62 -1.54 -8.15
C LEU A 101 4.22 -0.68 -9.27
N THR A 102 4.61 0.52 -8.90
CA THR A 102 5.39 1.43 -9.74
C THR A 102 6.88 1.09 -9.65
N GLY A 103 7.70 1.77 -10.46
CA GLY A 103 9.16 1.71 -10.36
C GLY A 103 9.76 2.65 -9.31
N ILE A 104 8.94 3.28 -8.47
CA ILE A 104 9.37 4.25 -7.46
C ILE A 104 9.64 3.50 -6.15
N ASP A 105 10.88 3.60 -5.67
CA ASP A 105 11.28 2.98 -4.42
C ASP A 105 10.59 3.64 -3.22
N VAL A 106 10.42 2.88 -2.14
CA VAL A 106 9.72 3.35 -0.93
C VAL A 106 10.37 4.60 -0.34
N GLY A 107 11.71 4.68 -0.35
CA GLY A 107 12.47 5.82 0.17
C GLY A 107 12.43 7.08 -0.72
N GLU A 108 11.82 7.01 -1.90
CA GLU A 108 11.62 8.17 -2.77
C GLU A 108 10.32 8.93 -2.45
N ILE A 109 9.55 8.46 -1.44
CA ILE A 109 8.31 9.10 -0.98
C ILE A 109 8.34 9.58 0.48
N ASP A 110 9.51 9.60 1.11
CA ASP A 110 9.64 9.92 2.55
C ASP A 110 8.96 11.25 2.96
N ASP A 111 8.81 12.20 2.03
CA ASP A 111 8.14 13.49 2.25
C ASP A 111 6.65 13.53 1.84
N ASN A 112 6.09 12.45 1.28
CA ASN A 112 4.73 12.45 0.71
C ASN A 112 3.64 12.03 1.71
N TRP A 113 4.00 11.32 2.78
CA TRP A 113 3.04 10.83 3.77
C TRP A 113 3.68 10.70 5.15
N SER A 114 3.31 11.58 6.08
CA SER A 114 3.94 11.70 7.41
C SER A 114 3.41 10.72 8.46
N GLY A 115 2.45 9.84 8.13
CA GLY A 115 1.84 8.93 9.11
C GLY A 115 1.15 9.66 10.29
N GLU A 116 0.86 10.95 10.15
CA GLU A 116 0.27 11.78 11.20
C GLU A 116 -1.23 11.50 11.45
N PRO A 117 -1.75 11.85 12.64
CA PRO A 117 -3.18 11.72 12.94
C PRO A 117 -4.02 12.56 11.97
N GLY A 118 -4.79 11.90 11.11
CA GLY A 118 -5.70 12.55 10.15
C GLY A 118 -5.40 12.25 8.68
N VAL A 119 -4.28 11.60 8.37
CA VAL A 119 -3.97 11.02 7.06
C VAL A 119 -3.71 9.52 7.23
N GLY A 120 -4.78 8.78 7.49
CA GLY A 120 -4.80 7.31 7.66
C GLY A 120 -5.91 6.66 6.86
#